data_AF-H8FQT9-F1
#
_entry.id   AF-H8FQT9-F1
#
_cell.length_a   1.000
_cell.length_b   1.000
_cell.length_c   1.000
_cell.angle_alpha   90.00
_cell.angle_beta   90.00
_cell.angle_gamma   90.00
#
_symmetry.space_group_name_H-M   'P 1'
#
loop_
_entity.id
_entity.type
_entity.pdbx_description
1 polymer ?
#
loop_
_entity_poly.entity_id
_entity_poly.type
_entity_poly.pdbx_seq_one_letter_code
_entity_poly.pdbx_strand_id
1 'polypeptide(L)'
;MFAYVLNRTSLGNHYWVLAHVTPSFNTDQQIVGFHSNRRVPDRAALNEVILPLYQKLNDLERQAPDPESGITAADVYLRKMLQEKGVGYDQFIFSL
;
A
#
# COMPACT_ATOMS: atom_id res chain seq x y z
N MET A 1 10.64 -0.54 -2.93
CA MET A 1 9.30 -1.14 -2.70
C MET A 1 8.31 -0.55 -3.69
N PHE A 2 7.43 -1.37 -4.26
CA PHE A 2 6.29 -0.90 -5.06
C PHE A 2 5.01 -0.95 -4.22
N ALA A 3 4.12 0.04 -4.38
CA ALA A 3 2.83 0.08 -3.68
C ALA A 3 1.80 0.92 -4.45
N TYR A 4 0.52 0.58 -4.31
CA TYR A 4 -0.57 1.47 -4.70
C TYR A 4 -0.86 2.44 -3.56
N VAL A 5 -0.79 3.75 -3.84
CA VAL A 5 -0.89 4.80 -2.81
C VAL A 5 -2.00 5.79 -3.18
N LEU A 6 -2.95 5.98 -2.26
CA LEU A 6 -3.95 7.03 -2.32
C LEU A 6 -3.34 8.34 -1.82
N ASN A 7 -3.23 9.32 -2.71
CA ASN A 7 -2.72 10.66 -2.39
C ASN A 7 -3.87 11.65 -2.32
N ARG A 8 -3.70 12.69 -1.48
CA ARG A 8 -4.60 13.84 -1.40
C ARG A 8 -3.98 15.05 -2.10
N THR A 9 -4.75 15.78 -2.90
CA THR A 9 -4.33 17.03 -3.52
C THR A 9 -4.47 18.19 -2.54
N SER A 10 -3.84 19.34 -2.84
CA SER A 10 -4.01 20.57 -2.06
C SER A 10 -5.45 21.07 -2.00
N LEU A 11 -6.27 20.71 -2.99
CA LEU A 11 -7.72 21.00 -3.04
C LEU A 11 -8.58 19.96 -2.32
N GLY A 12 -7.97 18.94 -1.71
CA GLY A 12 -8.68 17.90 -0.94
C GLY A 12 -9.22 16.72 -1.76
N ASN A 13 -9.05 16.72 -3.09
CA ASN A 13 -9.37 15.57 -3.94
C ASN A 13 -8.36 14.44 -3.73
N HIS A 14 -8.70 13.23 -4.17
CA HIS A 14 -7.83 12.06 -4.05
C HIS A 14 -7.47 11.46 -5.41
N TYR A 15 -6.28 10.87 -5.51
CA TYR A 15 -5.84 10.14 -6.70
C TYR A 15 -4.92 8.97 -6.32
N TRP A 16 -5.01 7.89 -7.10
CA TRP A 16 -4.18 6.71 -6.92
C TRP A 16 -2.94 6.75 -7.81
N VAL A 17 -1.82 6.24 -7.28
CA VAL A 17 -0.59 6.02 -8.02
C VAL A 17 -0.06 4.62 -7.74
N LEU A 18 0.60 4.00 -8.73
CA LEU A 18 1.58 2.96 -8.47
C LEU A 18 2.92 3.66 -8.19
N ALA A 19 3.39 3.60 -6.95
CA ALA A 19 4.60 4.25 -6.49
C ALA A 19 5.73 3.23 -6.36
N HIS A 20 6.92 3.59 -6.85
CA HIS A 20 8.18 2.94 -6.51
C HIS A 20 8.93 3.84 -5.55
N VAL A 21 9.21 3.37 -4.34
CA VAL A 21 9.93 4.11 -3.29
C VAL A 21 11.26 3.44 -2.99
N THR A 22 12.34 4.24 -3.02
CA THR A 22 13.71 3.81 -2.70
C THR A 22 14.34 4.77 -1.70
N PRO A 23 15.03 4.28 -0.66
CA PRO A 23 15.81 5.14 0.22
C PRO A 23 16.98 5.78 -0.53
N SER A 24 17.28 7.02 -0.20
CA SER A 24 18.49 7.73 -0.59
C SER A 24 19.48 7.69 0.57
N PHE A 25 20.74 7.41 0.27
CA PHE A 25 21.79 7.26 1.26
C PHE A 25 22.85 8.36 1.14
N ASN A 26 23.41 8.79 2.27
CA ASN A 26 24.65 9.59 2.28
C ASN A 26 25.89 8.68 2.10
N THR A 27 27.08 9.29 2.18
CA THR A 27 28.37 8.59 2.09
C THR A 27 28.55 7.52 3.16
N ASP A 28 27.91 7.67 4.32
CA ASP A 28 27.99 6.76 5.46
C ASP A 28 26.91 5.67 5.44
N GLN A 29 26.21 5.50 4.29
CA GLN A 29 25.09 4.57 4.11
C GLN A 29 23.90 4.81 5.05
N GLN A 30 23.77 6.03 5.58
CA GLN A 30 22.61 6.41 6.37
C GLN A 30 21.49 6.92 5.47
N ILE A 31 20.25 6.54 5.77
CA ILE A 31 19.08 7.02 5.03
C ILE A 31 18.92 8.52 5.29
N VAL A 32 18.98 9.33 4.22
CA VAL A 32 18.79 10.79 4.28
C VAL A 32 17.52 11.26 3.59
N GLY A 33 16.77 10.34 3.00
CA GLY A 33 15.49 10.64 2.37
C GLY A 33 14.96 9.45 1.57
N PHE A 34 13.87 9.69 0.85
CA PHE A 34 13.26 8.70 -0.02
C PHE A 34 12.94 9.34 -1.37
N HIS A 35 13.29 8.65 -2.44
CA HIS A 35 12.86 8.99 -3.79
C HIS A 35 11.62 8.17 -4.15
N SER A 36 10.62 8.81 -4.76
CA SER A 36 9.39 8.16 -5.20
C SER A 36 9.11 8.46 -6.68
N ASN A 37 9.11 7.42 -7.52
CA ASN A 37 8.60 7.49 -8.89
C ASN A 37 7.12 7.06 -8.89
N ARG A 38 6.25 7.83 -9.53
CA ARG A 38 4.79 7.60 -9.53
C ARG A 38 4.30 7.39 -10.95
N ARG A 39 3.48 6.36 -11.14
CA ARG A 39 2.83 6.04 -12.41
C ARG A 39 1.33 5.99 -12.22
N VAL A 40 0.58 6.28 -13.29
CA VAL A 40 -0.86 6.05 -13.31
C VAL A 40 -1.08 4.54 -13.21
N PRO A 41 -1.86 4.05 -12.23
CA PRO A 41 -2.11 2.64 -12.08
C PRO A 41 -3.01 2.12 -13.20
N ASP A 42 -2.89 0.83 -13.52
CA ASP A 42 -3.89 0.17 -14.36
C ASP A 42 -5.27 0.25 -13.68
N ARG A 43 -6.31 0.60 -14.45
CA ARG A 43 -7.66 0.83 -13.91
C ARG A 43 -8.35 -0.46 -13.50
N ALA A 44 -8.14 -1.57 -14.22
CA ALA A 44 -8.74 -2.85 -13.89
C ALA A 44 -8.13 -3.37 -12.58
N ALA A 45 -6.80 -3.40 -12.48
CA ALA A 45 -6.10 -3.75 -11.24
C ALA A 45 -6.54 -2.88 -10.04
N LEU A 46 -6.68 -1.56 -10.27
CA LEU A 46 -7.13 -0.65 -9.23
C LEU A 46 -8.56 -0.97 -8.75
N ASN A 47 -9.50 -1.14 -9.69
CA ASN A 47 -10.91 -1.32 -9.37
C ASN A 47 -11.24 -2.72 -8.83
N GLU A 48 -10.61 -3.76 -9.38
CA GLU A 48 -10.96 -5.15 -9.09
C GLU A 48 -10.22 -5.68 -7.85
N VAL A 49 -9.02 -5.14 -7.57
CA VAL A 49 -8.16 -5.69 -6.51
C VAL A 49 -7.84 -4.65 -5.43
N ILE A 50 -7.28 -3.51 -5.82
CA ILE A 50 -6.70 -2.57 -4.84
C ILE A 50 -7.77 -1.82 -4.06
N LEU A 51 -8.81 -1.30 -4.72
CA LEU A 51 -9.91 -0.59 -4.05
C LEU A 51 -10.66 -1.49 -3.05
N PRO A 52 -11.10 -2.72 -3.41
CA PRO A 52 -11.72 -3.64 -2.46
C PRO A 52 -10.80 -4.02 -1.28
N LEU A 53 -9.52 -4.27 -1.56
CA LEU A 53 -8.54 -4.58 -0.52
C LEU A 53 -8.38 -3.40 0.45
N TYR A 54 -8.16 -2.20 -0.07
CA TYR A 54 -8.02 -0.99 0.74
C TYR A 54 -9.25 -0.74 1.62
N GLN A 55 -10.45 -0.88 1.05
CA GLN A 55 -11.69 -0.73 1.81
C GLN A 55 -11.75 -1.77 2.95
N LYS A 56 -11.42 -3.03 2.68
CA LYS A 56 -11.44 -4.09 3.68
C LYS A 56 -10.46 -3.85 4.83
N LEU A 57 -9.24 -3.38 4.52
CA LEU A 57 -8.23 -3.04 5.53
C LEU A 57 -8.69 -1.86 6.39
N ASN A 58 -9.17 -0.79 5.77
CA ASN A 58 -9.71 0.38 6.46
C ASN A 58 -10.94 0.06 7.33
N ASP A 59 -11.80 -0.87 6.89
CA ASP A 59 -12.93 -1.34 7.70
C ASP A 59 -12.48 -2.09 8.95
N LEU A 60 -11.45 -2.94 8.83
CA LEU A 60 -10.86 -3.66 9.98
C LEU A 60 -10.26 -2.67 10.98
N GLU A 61 -9.54 -1.66 10.50
CA GLU A 61 -8.97 -0.61 11.35
C GLU A 61 -10.06 0.18 12.09
N ARG A 62 -11.17 0.50 11.42
CA ARG A 62 -12.29 1.26 12.00
C ARG A 62 -13.15 0.47 12.98
N GLN A 63 -13.23 -0.85 12.82
CA GLN A 63 -14.03 -1.74 13.67
C GLN A 63 -13.31 -2.10 14.97
N ALA A 64 -11.99 -1.92 15.02
CA ALA A 64 -11.20 -2.23 16.19
C ALA A 64 -11.44 -1.22 17.33
N PRO A 65 -11.29 -1.66 18.59
CA PRO A 65 -11.47 -0.81 19.77
C PRO A 65 -10.43 0.30 19.88
N ASP A 66 -9.26 0.14 19.25
CA ASP A 66 -8.16 1.09 19.28
C ASP A 66 -7.32 1.01 17.99
N PRO A 67 -6.51 2.05 17.68
CA PRO A 67 -5.72 2.08 16.44
C PRO A 67 -4.68 0.95 16.31
N GLU A 68 -4.08 0.49 17.41
CA GLU A 68 -3.03 -0.53 17.38
C GLU A 68 -3.61 -1.91 17.03
N SER A 69 -4.72 -2.26 17.68
CA SER A 69 -5.45 -3.50 17.36
C SER A 69 -6.04 -3.45 15.94
N GLY A 70 -6.45 -2.27 15.46
CA GLY A 70 -6.92 -2.06 14.09
C GLY A 70 -5.85 -2.34 13.04
N ILE A 71 -4.66 -1.76 13.20
CA ILE A 71 -3.52 -2.00 12.29
C ILE A 71 -3.12 -3.48 12.33
N THR A 72 -3.10 -4.09 13.52
CA THR A 72 -2.78 -5.51 13.69
C THR A 72 -3.79 -6.40 12.94
N ALA A 73 -5.10 -6.11 13.06
CA ALA A 73 -6.14 -6.85 12.37
C ALA A 73 -6.02 -6.73 10.83
N ALA A 74 -5.73 -5.53 10.33
CA ALA A 74 -5.50 -5.29 8.91
C ALA A 74 -4.25 -6.02 8.39
N ASP A 75 -3.12 -5.99 9.12
CA ASP A 75 -1.89 -6.71 8.75
C ASP A 75 -2.11 -8.24 8.73
N VAL A 76 -2.77 -8.79 9.75
CA VAL A 76 -3.11 -10.22 9.79
C VAL A 76 -3.96 -10.63 8.59
N TYR A 77 -4.97 -9.82 8.23
CA TYR A 77 -5.80 -10.09 7.06
C TYR A 77 -4.99 -10.06 5.76
N LEU A 78 -4.15 -9.04 5.58
CA LEU A 78 -3.29 -8.91 4.39
C LEU A 78 -2.33 -10.10 4.26
N ARG A 79 -1.66 -10.49 5.35
CA ARG A 79 -0.74 -11.64 5.36
C ARG A 79 -1.45 -12.94 5.04
N LYS A 80 -2.64 -13.16 5.61
CA LYS A 80 -3.44 -14.34 5.32
C LYS A 80 -3.82 -14.42 3.84
N MET A 81 -4.29 -13.30 3.27
CA MET A 81 -4.63 -13.23 1.84
C MET A 81 -3.43 -13.55 0.94
N LEU A 82 -2.25 -13.01 1.26
CA LEU A 82 -1.01 -13.30 0.55
C LEU A 82 -0.60 -14.77 0.67
N GLN A 83 -0.74 -15.35 1.87
CA GLN A 83 -0.46 -16.76 2.15
C GLN A 83 -1.40 -17.69 1.37
N GLU A 84 -2.70 -17.40 1.34
CA GLU A 84 -3.71 -18.17 0.59
C GLU A 84 -3.43 -18.15 -0.92
N LYS A 85 -2.84 -17.07 -1.43
CA LYS A 85 -2.38 -16.97 -2.82
C LYS A 85 -1.00 -17.57 -3.07
N GLY A 86 -0.25 -17.91 -2.03
CA GLY A 86 1.11 -18.44 -2.14
C GLY A 86 2.13 -17.43 -2.69
N VAL A 87 1.92 -16.13 -2.49
CA VAL A 87 2.79 -15.06 -3.01
C VAL A 87 3.26 -14.11 -1.92
N GLY A 88 4.44 -13.53 -2.09
CA GLY A 88 4.90 -12.41 -1.27
C GLY A 88 4.25 -11.08 -1.66
N TYR A 89 4.39 -10.06 -0.81
CA TYR A 89 3.82 -8.72 -1.09
C TYR A 89 4.32 -8.14 -2.42
N ASP A 90 5.64 -8.11 -2.64
CA ASP A 90 6.20 -7.53 -3.87
C ASP A 90 5.70 -8.28 -5.11
N GLN A 91 5.66 -9.62 -5.07
CA GLN A 91 5.12 -10.43 -6.16
C GLN A 91 3.63 -10.16 -6.39
N PHE A 92 2.84 -10.04 -5.32
CA PHE A 92 1.43 -9.68 -5.43
C PHE A 92 1.25 -8.33 -6.11
N ILE A 93 1.96 -7.28 -5.67
CA ILE A 93 1.87 -5.96 -6.28
C ILE A 93 2.33 -5.96 -7.74
N PHE A 94 3.37 -6.73 -8.09
CA PHE A 94 3.85 -6.83 -9.49
C PHE A 94 2.96 -7.68 -10.40
N SER A 95 2.10 -8.53 -9.83
CA SER A 95 1.15 -9.33 -10.60
C SER A 95 -0.10 -8.56 -11.04
N LEU A 96 -0.25 -7.33 -10.55
CA LEU A 96 -1.35 -6.41 -10.83
C LEU A 96 -0.94 -5.38 -11.90
#